data_AF-A0A329KBC7-F1
#
_entry.id   AF-A0A329KBC7-F1
#
_cell.length_a   1.000
_cell.length_b   1.000
_cell.length_c   1.000
_cell.angle_alpha   90.00
_cell.angle_beta   90.00
_cell.angle_gamma   90.00
#
_symmetry.space_group_name_H-M   'P 1'
#
loop_
_entity.id
_entity.type
_entity.pdbx_description
1 polymer ?
#
loop_
_entity_poly.entity_id
_entity_poly.type
_entity_poly.pdbx_seq_one_letter_code
_entity_poly.pdbx_strand_id
1 'polypeptide(L)'
;MLETLRSGSSDPRTGVVRSFVIFDVSRSLVRGALNNESFVEAPESFSDGSMGRMLSDLLTTCWPGVPVHTLRTRLIEDPSRLDAELQAHFGVFNE
;
A
#
# COMPACT_ATOMS: atom_id res chain seq x y z
N MET A 1 -38.00 -6.56 14.90
CA MET A 1 -37.49 -5.61 13.89
C MET A 1 -36.08 -5.14 14.27
N LEU A 2 -35.15 -6.08 14.46
CA LEU A 2 -33.74 -5.80 14.84
C LEU A 2 -32.82 -6.96 14.40
N GLU A 3 -33.19 -7.70 13.36
CA GLU A 3 -32.36 -8.78 12.78
C GLU A 3 -31.77 -8.41 11.41
N THR A 4 -32.13 -7.26 10.83
CA THR A 4 -31.73 -6.89 9.47
C THR A 4 -30.36 -6.18 9.40
N LEU A 5 -29.71 -5.89 10.53
CA LEU A 5 -28.41 -5.20 10.55
C LEU A 5 -27.20 -6.12 10.66
N ARG A 6 -27.40 -7.45 10.56
CA ARG A 6 -26.30 -8.44 10.63
C ARG A 6 -26.05 -9.20 9.34
N SER A 7 -26.59 -8.76 8.21
CA SER A 7 -26.16 -9.27 6.92
C SER A 7 -24.98 -8.44 6.43
N GLY A 8 -23.80 -8.73 6.95
CA GLY A 8 -22.59 -8.45 6.18
C GLY A 8 -22.76 -9.25 4.89
N SER A 9 -23.09 -8.58 3.80
CA SER A 9 -23.30 -9.21 2.51
C SER A 9 -22.09 -10.09 2.22
N SER A 10 -22.27 -11.41 2.30
CA SER A 10 -21.29 -12.40 1.87
C SER A 10 -21.20 -12.46 0.34
N ASP A 11 -21.55 -11.37 -0.34
CA ASP A 11 -21.43 -11.24 -1.79
C ASP A 11 -19.93 -11.16 -2.12
N PRO A 12 -19.39 -12.17 -2.83
CA PRO A 12 -17.99 -12.18 -3.26
C PRO A 12 -17.60 -10.88 -3.98
N ARG A 13 -18.54 -10.23 -4.68
CA ARG A 13 -18.30 -8.95 -5.34
C ARG A 13 -17.93 -7.83 -4.36
N THR A 14 -18.47 -7.86 -3.14
CA THR A 14 -18.12 -6.89 -2.10
C THR A 14 -16.67 -7.08 -1.64
N GLY A 15 -16.21 -8.33 -1.53
CA GLY A 15 -14.82 -8.68 -1.25
C GLY A 15 -13.88 -8.16 -2.34
N VAL A 16 -14.21 -8.44 -3.61
CA VAL A 16 -13.43 -7.98 -4.77
C VAL A 16 -13.34 -6.46 -4.83
N VAL A 17 -14.45 -5.74 -4.74
CA VAL A 17 -14.46 -4.26 -4.77
C VAL A 17 -13.62 -3.70 -3.61
N ARG A 18 -13.73 -4.27 -2.41
CA ARG A 18 -12.92 -3.87 -1.27
C ARG A 18 -11.43 -4.07 -1.54
N SER A 19 -11.02 -5.23 -2.07
CA SER A 19 -9.61 -5.51 -2.39
C SER A 19 -9.05 -4.53 -3.43
N PHE A 20 -9.84 -4.18 -4.45
CA PHE A 20 -9.44 -3.17 -5.44
C PHE A 20 -9.26 -1.78 -4.83
N VAL A 21 -10.19 -1.34 -3.98
CA VAL A 21 -10.09 -0.04 -3.30
C VAL A 21 -8.89 0.00 -2.36
N ILE A 22 -8.68 -1.05 -1.56
CA ILE A 22 -7.52 -1.14 -0.66
C ILE A 22 -6.22 -1.06 -1.46
N PHE A 23 -6.13 -1.82 -2.56
CA PHE A 23 -4.96 -1.79 -3.41
C PHE A 23 -4.71 -0.40 -4.02
N ASP A 24 -5.73 0.25 -4.57
CA ASP A 24 -5.56 1.56 -5.20
C ASP A 24 -5.15 2.65 -4.19
N VAL A 25 -5.71 2.61 -2.98
CA VAL A 25 -5.31 3.50 -1.89
C VAL A 25 -3.86 3.23 -1.46
N SER A 26 -3.49 1.97 -1.23
CA SER A 26 -2.11 1.60 -0.88
C SER A 26 -1.11 2.05 -1.96
N ARG A 27 -1.44 1.79 -3.23
CA ARG A 27 -0.64 2.21 -4.39
C ARG A 27 -0.48 3.73 -4.45
N SER A 28 -1.56 4.47 -4.22
CA SER A 28 -1.52 5.94 -4.21
C SER A 28 -0.67 6.49 -3.07
N LEU A 29 -0.76 5.92 -1.87
CA LEU A 29 0.05 6.32 -0.72
C LEU A 29 1.53 6.03 -0.93
N VAL A 30 1.88 4.83 -1.41
CA VAL A 30 3.28 4.46 -1.72
C VAL A 30 3.85 5.39 -2.80
N ARG A 31 3.12 5.64 -3.89
CA ARG A 31 3.57 6.57 -4.93
C ARG A 31 3.71 7.99 -4.40
N GLY A 32 2.80 8.44 -3.54
CA GLY A 32 2.88 9.76 -2.90
C GLY A 32 4.13 9.88 -2.04
N ALA A 33 4.45 8.85 -1.25
CA ALA A 33 5.64 8.80 -0.42
C ALA A 33 6.93 8.82 -1.25
N LEU A 34 7.01 8.00 -2.30
CA LEU A 34 8.20 7.92 -3.16
C LEU A 34 8.43 9.18 -4.02
N ASN A 35 7.38 9.97 -4.26
CA ASN A 35 7.50 11.29 -4.89
C ASN A 35 7.79 12.42 -3.90
N ASN A 36 7.67 12.17 -2.59
CA ASN A 36 7.98 13.15 -1.56
C ASN A 36 9.48 13.08 -1.20
N GLU A 37 10.21 14.15 -1.50
CA GLU A 37 11.66 14.21 -1.27
C GLU A 37 12.01 14.06 0.21
N SER A 38 11.31 14.74 1.12
CA SER A 38 11.54 14.62 2.55
C SER A 38 11.34 13.19 3.07
N PHE A 39 10.37 12.46 2.49
CA PHE A 39 10.18 11.05 2.81
C PHE A 39 11.33 10.17 2.30
N VAL A 40 11.79 10.41 1.08
CA VAL A 40 12.86 9.60 0.46
C VAL A 40 14.19 9.79 1.18
N GLU A 41 14.49 11.02 1.61
CA GLU A 41 15.75 11.34 2.31
C GLU A 41 15.80 10.78 3.73
N ALA A 42 14.69 10.80 4.47
CA ALA A 42 14.67 10.44 5.88
C ALA A 42 13.37 9.70 6.29
N PRO A 43 13.10 8.51 5.73
CA PRO A 43 11.84 7.80 5.95
C PRO A 43 11.64 7.37 7.41
N GLU A 44 12.74 7.09 8.14
CA GLU A 44 12.73 6.73 9.56
C GLU A 44 12.64 7.94 10.52
N SER A 45 12.68 9.17 9.99
CA SER A 45 12.60 10.38 10.82
C SER A 45 11.17 10.76 11.23
N PHE A 46 10.18 10.13 10.62
CA PHE A 46 8.78 10.38 10.89
C PHE A 46 8.37 9.78 12.24
N SER A 47 7.59 10.54 13.01
CA SER A 47 7.21 10.12 14.36
C SER A 47 6.31 8.90 14.37
N ASP A 48 6.38 8.10 15.42
CA ASP A 48 5.49 6.96 15.64
C ASP A 48 4.01 7.38 15.57
N GLY A 49 3.20 6.54 14.92
CA GLY A 49 1.78 6.80 14.67
C GLY A 49 1.51 7.81 13.53
N SER A 50 2.53 8.42 12.93
CA SER A 50 2.37 9.25 11.73
C SER A 50 2.20 8.38 10.48
N MET A 51 1.61 8.98 9.44
CA MET A 51 1.50 8.35 8.13
C MET A 51 2.88 8.02 7.53
N GLY A 52 3.86 8.90 7.72
CA GLY A 52 5.23 8.67 7.24
C GLY A 52 5.85 7.44 7.90
N ARG A 53 5.72 7.31 9.23
CA ARG A 53 6.22 6.12 9.93
C ARG A 53 5.55 4.84 9.44
N MET A 54 4.21 4.86 9.33
CA MET A 54 3.44 3.72 8.84
C MET A 54 3.84 3.32 7.41
N LEU A 55 4.11 4.29 6.54
CA LEU A 55 4.57 4.01 5.18
C LEU A 55 6.01 3.51 5.16
N SER A 56 6.90 4.01 6.02
CA SER A 56 8.25 3.45 6.14
C SER A 56 8.22 1.98 6.54
N ASP A 57 7.46 1.67 7.60
CA ASP A 57 7.30 0.30 8.10
C ASP A 57 6.69 -0.61 7.01
N LEU A 58 5.72 -0.11 6.24
CA LEU A 58 5.15 -0.84 5.10
C LEU A 58 6.20 -1.14 4.03
N LEU A 59 6.99 -0.15 3.62
CA LEU A 59 8.03 -0.33 2.61
C LEU A 59 9.10 -1.32 3.08
N THR A 60 9.51 -1.26 4.35
CA THR A 60 10.44 -2.23 4.94
C THR A 60 9.86 -3.64 4.98
N THR A 61 8.55 -3.76 5.18
CA THR A 61 7.85 -5.06 5.20
C THR A 61 7.75 -5.66 3.80
N CYS A 62 7.37 -4.86 2.81
CA CYS A 62 7.23 -5.31 1.41
C CYS A 62 8.59 -5.56 0.75
N TRP A 63 9.56 -4.68 0.97
CA TRP A 63 10.89 -4.75 0.36
C TRP A 63 12.00 -4.73 1.41
N PRO A 64 12.18 -5.82 2.18
CA PRO A 64 13.16 -5.87 3.25
C PRO A 64 14.58 -5.64 2.72
N GLY A 65 15.27 -4.68 3.33
CA GLY A 65 16.64 -4.30 2.96
C GLY A 65 16.77 -3.50 1.66
N VAL A 66 15.67 -3.15 1.00
CA VAL A 66 15.69 -2.28 -0.19
C VAL A 66 15.58 -0.82 0.26
N PRO A 67 16.57 0.04 -0.05
CA PRO A 67 16.50 1.45 0.30
C PRO A 67 15.35 2.18 -0.42
N VAL A 68 14.74 3.15 0.25
CA VAL A 68 13.63 3.95 -0.32
C VAL A 68 14.03 4.67 -1.62
N HIS A 69 15.28 5.14 -1.73
CA HIS A 69 15.79 5.74 -2.98
C HIS A 69 15.74 4.74 -4.16
N THR A 70 16.01 3.46 -3.91
CA THR A 70 15.95 2.43 -4.95
C THR A 70 14.51 2.21 -5.41
N LEU A 71 13.55 2.23 -4.47
CA LEU A 71 12.12 2.16 -4.81
C LEU A 71 11.66 3.39 -5.60
N ARG A 72 12.17 4.59 -5.28
CA ARG A 72 11.93 5.80 -6.07
C ARG A 72 12.47 5.68 -7.48
N THR A 73 13.69 5.17 -7.65
CA THR A 73 14.27 4.90 -8.97
C THR A 73 13.39 3.93 -9.77
N ARG A 74 12.93 2.83 -9.15
CA ARG A 74 11.99 1.90 -9.80
C ARG A 74 10.68 2.56 -10.21
N LEU A 75 10.13 3.45 -9.37
CA LEU A 75 8.91 4.20 -9.72
C LEU A 75 9.11 5.08 -10.96
N ILE A 76 10.31 5.66 -11.12
CA ILE A 76 10.65 6.51 -12.28
C ILE A 76 10.89 5.67 -13.53
N GLU A 77 11.60 4.55 -13.41
CA GLU A 77 12.01 3.71 -14.54
C GLU A 77 10.89 2.79 -15.04
N ASP A 78 10.19 2.12 -14.13
CA ASP A 78 9.14 1.14 -14.44
C ASP A 78 8.05 1.14 -13.34
N PRO A 79 7.13 2.11 -13.37
CA PRO A 79 6.05 2.22 -12.39
C PRO A 79 5.11 1.00 -12.41
N SER A 80 4.96 0.35 -13.56
CA SER A 80 4.08 -0.83 -13.72
C SER A 80 4.65 -2.04 -12.99
N ARG A 81 5.96 -2.24 -13.02
CA ARG A 81 6.63 -3.29 -12.26
C ARG A 81 6.49 -3.06 -10.75
N LEU A 82 6.67 -1.82 -10.28
CA LEU A 82 6.51 -1.51 -8.85
C LEU A 82 5.06 -1.76 -8.39
N ASP A 83 4.07 -1.40 -9.21
CA ASP A 83 2.66 -1.68 -8.92
C ASP A 83 2.39 -3.19 -8.87
N ALA A 84 2.97 -3.98 -9.76
CA ALA A 84 2.84 -5.44 -9.76
C ALA A 84 3.48 -6.09 -8.52
N GLU A 85 4.65 -5.62 -8.10
CA GLU A 85 5.29 -6.03 -6.84
C GLU A 85 4.38 -5.71 -5.64
N LEU A 86 3.85 -4.48 -5.57
CA LEU A 86 2.92 -4.06 -4.52
C LEU A 86 1.65 -4.93 -4.50
N GLN A 87 1.10 -5.24 -5.66
CA GLN A 87 -0.08 -6.08 -5.79
C GLN A 87 0.16 -7.50 -5.28
N ALA A 88 1.35 -8.05 -5.55
CA ALA A 88 1.75 -9.37 -5.06
C ALA A 88 1.85 -9.39 -3.52
N HIS A 89 2.27 -8.29 -2.88
CA HIS A 89 2.30 -8.18 -1.42
C HIS A 89 0.91 -8.12 -0.78
N PHE A 90 -0.07 -7.48 -1.44
CA PHE A 90 -1.42 -7.32 -0.89
C PHE A 90 -2.41 -8.41 -1.29
N GLY A 91 -2.02 -9.35 -2.15
CA GLY A 91 -2.80 -10.55 -2.44
C GLY A 91 -4.16 -10.25 -3.08
N VAL A 92 -4.22 -9.29 -4.01
CA VAL A 92 -5.47 -8.80 -4.64
C VAL A 92 -6.29 -9.89 -5.37
N PHE A 93 -5.80 -11.15 -5.45
CA PHE A 93 -6.49 -12.26 -6.11
C PHE A 93 -6.50 -13.61 -5.35
N ASN A 94 -6.23 -13.65 -4.05
CA ASN A 94 -6.36 -14.91 -3.31
C ASN A 94 -7.79 -15.05 -2.76
N GLU A 95 -8.64 -15.75 -3.53
CA GLU A 95 -9.82 -16.47 -3.04
C GLU A 95 -9.43 -17.86 -2.51
#